data_AF-A0A2V5VHA4-F1
#
_entry.id   AF-A0A2V5VHA4-F1
#
_cell.length_a   1.000
_cell.length_b   1.000
_cell.length_c   1.000
_cell.angle_alpha   90.00
_cell.angle_beta   90.00
_cell.angle_gamma   90.00
#
_symmetry.space_group_name_H-M   'P 1'
#
loop_
_entity.id
_entity.type
_entity.pdbx_description
1 polymer ?
#
loop_
_entity_poly.entity_id
_entity_poly.type
_entity_poly.pdbx_seq_one_letter_code
_entity_poly.pdbx_strand_id
1 'polypeptide(L)'
;MCNRTCVRAAPATRLRRRPAASKVELKPPLLSSRTEQQQKIKRKQRLMTASEFLRTLEQALEIDPGRIAGHESLNEIEWWDSMAALTFMAVADQELHVEVSGAQLQQCKTVTDLLALFGDRITR
;
A
#
# COMPACT_ATOMS: atom_id res chain seq x y z
N MET A 1 -44.08 -38.83 -69.88
CA MET A 1 -44.50 -37.43 -69.63
C MET A 1 -44.74 -37.33 -68.12
N CYS A 2 -44.09 -36.54 -67.25
CA CYS A 2 -43.06 -35.49 -67.29
C CYS A 2 -42.11 -35.78 -66.10
N ASN A 3 -40.79 -35.86 -66.26
CA ASN A 3 -39.85 -34.75 -66.28
C ASN A 3 -39.95 -33.75 -65.11
N ARG A 4 -38.84 -33.70 -64.35
CA ARG A 4 -38.03 -32.50 -64.11
C ARG A 4 -38.43 -31.60 -62.93
N THR A 5 -37.63 -31.74 -61.87
CA THR A 5 -36.77 -30.70 -61.25
C THR A 5 -37.39 -29.37 -60.78
N CYS A 6 -36.77 -28.83 -59.72
CA CYS A 6 -36.78 -27.44 -59.24
C CYS A 6 -37.82 -27.16 -58.14
N VAL A 7 -37.58 -26.36 -57.10
CA VAL A 7 -36.46 -25.51 -56.66
C VAL A 7 -36.86 -25.00 -55.27
N ARG A 8 -35.89 -24.81 -54.37
CA ARG A 8 -35.78 -23.65 -53.44
C ARG A 8 -34.56 -23.90 -52.55
N ALA A 9 -33.40 -23.33 -52.91
CA ALA A 9 -32.97 -21.95 -52.60
C ALA A 9 -32.37 -21.85 -51.19
N ALA A 10 -31.06 -21.63 -51.15
CA ALA A 10 -30.29 -21.21 -49.98
C ALA A 10 -30.73 -19.78 -49.53
N PRO A 11 -30.39 -19.30 -48.32
CA PRO A 11 -29.04 -18.75 -48.13
C PRO A 11 -28.43 -18.84 -46.71
N ALA A 12 -27.11 -18.68 -46.70
CA ALA A 12 -26.31 -17.96 -45.71
C ALA A 12 -26.42 -18.35 -44.22
N THR A 13 -25.40 -19.08 -43.75
CA THR A 13 -24.89 -18.82 -42.38
C THR A 13 -23.37 -18.86 -42.34
N ARG A 14 -22.80 -17.68 -42.57
CA ARG A 14 -21.66 -17.07 -41.86
C ARG A 14 -20.50 -18.01 -41.50
N LEU A 15 -19.54 -18.10 -42.41
CA LEU A 15 -18.12 -18.28 -42.10
C LEU A 15 -17.71 -17.31 -40.99
N ARG A 16 -17.55 -17.81 -39.75
CA ARG A 16 -16.74 -17.11 -38.75
C ARG A 16 -15.31 -17.57 -38.94
N ARG A 17 -14.51 -16.62 -39.42
CA ARG A 17 -13.06 -16.65 -39.52
C ARG A 17 -12.48 -17.08 -38.17
N ARG A 18 -11.61 -18.08 -38.19
CA ARG A 18 -10.69 -18.38 -37.09
C ARG A 18 -9.67 -17.25 -36.99
N PRO A 19 -9.48 -16.59 -35.84
CA PRO A 19 -8.21 -15.98 -35.53
C PRO A 19 -7.33 -17.04 -34.88
N ALA A 20 -6.08 -17.09 -35.32
CA ALA A 20 -5.01 -17.90 -34.76
C ALA A 20 -4.79 -17.53 -33.29
N ALA A 21 -5.16 -18.44 -32.38
CA ALA A 21 -4.62 -18.42 -31.03
C ALA A 21 -3.26 -19.13 -31.07
N SER A 22 -2.21 -18.33 -31.25
CA SER A 22 -0.85 -18.77 -30.92
C SER A 22 -0.83 -19.15 -29.45
N LYS A 23 -0.76 -20.47 -29.24
CA LYS A 23 -0.58 -21.10 -27.95
C LYS A 23 0.86 -20.86 -27.50
N VAL A 24 1.12 -19.70 -26.89
CA VAL A 24 2.32 -19.51 -26.10
C VAL A 24 2.07 -20.16 -24.75
N GLU A 25 2.61 -21.36 -24.63
CA GLU A 25 2.75 -22.08 -23.37
C GLU A 25 3.74 -21.33 -22.48
N LEU A 26 3.22 -20.74 -21.40
CA LEU A 26 4.01 -20.31 -20.25
C LEU A 26 3.54 -21.13 -19.05
N LYS A 27 4.29 -22.22 -18.85
CA LYS A 27 4.58 -22.98 -17.62
C LYS A 27 3.65 -22.71 -16.41
N PRO A 28 2.88 -23.70 -15.93
CA PRO A 28 2.07 -23.52 -14.73
C PRO A 28 2.95 -23.51 -13.46
N PRO A 29 2.91 -22.47 -12.61
CA PRO A 29 3.40 -22.58 -11.24
C PRO A 29 2.30 -23.20 -10.37
N LEU A 30 2.40 -24.51 -10.21
CA LEU A 30 2.15 -25.32 -9.02
C LEU A 30 1.22 -24.69 -7.97
N LEU A 31 -0.01 -25.19 -7.95
CA LEU A 31 -0.89 -25.14 -6.78
C LEU A 31 -0.34 -26.12 -5.74
N SER A 32 0.61 -25.66 -4.93
CA SER A 32 1.05 -26.35 -3.71
C SER A 32 1.01 -25.34 -2.57
N SER A 33 -0.07 -25.38 -1.78
CA SER A 33 0.03 -25.15 -0.32
C SER A 33 0.67 -23.83 0.18
N ARG A 34 0.55 -22.71 -0.54
CA ARG A 34 1.02 -21.38 -0.09
C ARG A 34 -0.10 -20.56 0.57
N THR A 35 -0.97 -21.21 1.34
CA THR A 35 -1.95 -20.53 2.18
C THR A 35 -1.55 -20.52 3.65
N GLU A 36 -0.40 -21.09 4.05
CA GLU A 36 -0.15 -21.37 5.48
C GLU A 36 1.27 -21.17 6.04
N GLN A 37 2.26 -20.61 5.32
CA GLN A 37 3.61 -20.49 5.91
C GLN A 37 4.26 -19.13 5.66
N GLN A 38 4.58 -18.47 6.77
CA GLN A 38 5.10 -17.10 6.96
C GLN A 38 4.04 -16.01 6.67
N GLN A 39 3.35 -15.44 7.66
CA GLN A 39 3.97 -14.63 8.71
C GLN A 39 3.21 -14.76 10.03
N LYS A 40 3.32 -15.91 10.69
CA LYS A 40 3.02 -16.09 12.11
C LYS A 40 4.09 -15.38 12.96
N ILE A 41 4.36 -14.10 12.71
CA ILE A 41 5.02 -13.26 13.70
C ILE A 41 3.89 -12.77 14.57
N LYS A 42 3.74 -13.45 15.69
CA LYS A 42 3.15 -12.96 16.92
C LYS A 42 3.65 -11.52 17.10
N ARG A 43 2.90 -10.53 16.58
CA ARG A 43 3.17 -9.09 16.68
C ARG A 43 3.15 -8.78 18.16
N LYS A 44 4.29 -8.96 18.82
CA LYS A 44 4.58 -8.33 20.09
C LYS A 44 4.65 -6.86 19.72
N GLN A 45 3.49 -6.19 19.78
CA GLN A 45 3.33 -4.77 19.59
C GLN A 45 4.48 -4.12 20.36
N ARG A 46 5.43 -3.53 19.65
CA ARG A 46 6.60 -2.92 20.28
C ARG A 46 6.07 -1.64 20.92
N LEU A 47 5.76 -1.72 22.21
CA LEU A 47 5.43 -0.53 22.98
C LEU A 47 6.71 0.30 23.03
N MET A 48 6.72 1.44 22.35
CA MET A 48 7.82 2.38 22.38
C MET A 48 7.40 3.64 23.13
N THR A 49 8.37 4.37 23.65
CA THR A 49 8.10 5.68 24.23
C THR A 49 8.00 6.74 23.13
N ALA A 50 7.28 7.84 23.39
CA ALA A 50 7.21 8.96 22.46
C ALA A 50 8.62 9.50 22.12
N SER A 51 9.52 9.53 23.10
CA SER A 51 10.92 9.96 22.93
C SER A 51 11.72 9.03 22.01
N GLU A 52 11.53 7.70 22.11
CA GLU A 52 12.20 6.74 21.20
C GLU A 52 11.73 6.87 19.76
N PHE A 53 10.44 7.15 19.55
CA PHE A 53 9.90 7.41 18.23
C PHE A 53 10.49 8.68 17.62
N LEU A 54 10.48 9.78 18.38
CA LEU A 54 11.06 11.04 17.94
C LEU A 54 12.53 10.87 17.59
N ARG A 55 13.30 10.14 18.40
CA ARG A 55 14.70 9.84 18.09
C ARG A 55 14.86 9.06 16.80
N THR A 56 14.02 8.05 16.56
CA THR A 56 14.06 7.27 15.31
C THR A 56 13.73 8.17 14.10
N LEU A 57 12.76 9.07 14.25
CA LEU A 57 12.39 10.04 13.24
C LEU A 57 13.52 11.04 12.97
N GLU A 58 14.14 11.60 14.02
CA GLU A 58 15.31 12.49 13.93
C GLU A 58 16.46 11.80 13.18
N GLN A 59 16.74 10.53 13.49
CA GLN A 59 17.74 9.76 12.76
C GLN A 59 17.38 9.52 11.29
N ALA A 60 16.11 9.26 10.98
CA ALA A 60 15.65 9.05 9.61
C ALA A 60 15.65 10.35 8.78
N LEU A 61 15.51 11.49 9.43
CA LEU A 61 15.59 12.83 8.82
C LEU A 61 17.00 13.43 8.87
N GLU A 62 17.99 12.70 9.41
CA GLU A 62 19.38 13.14 9.59
C GLU A 62 19.50 14.45 10.40
N ILE A 63 18.65 14.61 11.42
CA ILE A 63 18.63 15.76 12.35
C ILE A 63 19.35 15.38 13.65
N ASP A 64 19.97 16.37 14.31
CA ASP A 64 20.51 16.20 15.65
C ASP A 64 19.44 15.70 16.65
N PRO A 65 19.76 14.68 17.47
CA PRO A 65 18.82 14.12 18.41
C PRO A 65 18.48 15.10 19.53
N GLY A 66 17.19 15.20 19.88
CA GLY A 66 16.69 16.14 20.88
C GLY A 66 16.49 17.56 20.36
N ARG A 67 16.51 17.76 19.04
CA ARG A 67 16.17 19.04 18.41
C ARG A 67 14.66 19.22 18.31
N ILE A 68 13.90 18.13 18.24
CA ILE A 68 12.44 18.15 18.18
C ILE A 68 11.85 18.11 19.61
N ALA A 69 11.31 19.24 20.06
CA ALA A 69 10.69 19.38 21.39
C ALA A 69 9.23 18.93 21.41
N GLY A 70 8.60 18.76 20.25
CA GLY A 70 7.26 18.19 20.12
C GLY A 70 6.10 19.20 20.21
N HIS A 71 6.32 20.39 20.77
CA HIS A 71 5.28 21.43 20.92
C HIS A 71 5.23 22.44 19.77
N GLU A 72 6.26 22.43 18.94
CA GLU A 72 6.42 23.28 17.76
C GLU A 72 5.39 22.98 16.66
N SER A 73 5.01 24.04 15.93
CA SER A 73 4.08 23.98 14.81
C SER A 73 4.79 23.39 13.59
N LEU A 74 4.21 22.35 12.99
CA LEU A 74 4.73 21.71 11.77
C LEU A 74 4.93 22.71 10.62
N ASN A 75 4.14 23.78 10.57
CA ASN A 75 4.23 24.82 9.53
C ASN A 75 5.34 25.86 9.77
N GLU A 76 5.87 25.96 10.99
CA GLU A 76 6.93 26.93 11.35
C GLU A 76 8.31 26.28 11.40
N ILE A 77 8.35 24.96 11.27
CA ILE A 77 9.53 24.13 11.36
C ILE A 77 10.18 24.02 9.98
N GLU A 78 11.48 24.33 9.91
CA GLU A 78 12.26 24.22 8.67
C GLU A 78 12.43 22.78 8.18
N TRP A 79 12.57 21.82 9.12
CA TRP A 79 12.78 20.42 8.79
C TRP A 79 11.50 19.68 8.35
N TRP A 80 10.33 20.32 8.48
CA TRP A 80 9.05 19.71 8.15
C TRP A 80 8.61 20.08 6.73
N ASP A 81 8.84 19.17 5.80
CA ASP A 81 8.44 19.28 4.40
C ASP A 81 7.65 18.05 3.91
N SER A 82 7.39 17.98 2.60
CA SER A 82 6.67 16.84 2.01
C SER A 82 7.44 15.53 2.16
N MET A 83 8.77 15.59 2.15
CA MET A 83 9.64 14.45 2.40
C MET A 83 9.57 14.04 3.87
N ALA A 84 9.68 14.98 4.82
CA ALA A 84 9.53 14.66 6.24
C ALA A 84 8.20 13.96 6.57
N ALA A 85 7.09 14.38 5.95
CA ALA A 85 5.80 13.71 6.08
C ALA A 85 5.81 12.26 5.56
N LEU A 86 6.51 11.99 4.44
CA LEU A 86 6.69 10.65 3.90
C LEU A 86 7.54 9.76 4.82
N THR A 87 8.67 10.29 5.32
CA THR A 87 9.51 9.58 6.30
C THR A 87 8.71 9.23 7.55
N PHE A 88 7.92 10.18 8.06
CA PHE A 88 7.07 9.95 9.22
C PHE A 88 6.09 8.80 8.99
N MET A 89 5.38 8.78 7.84
CA MET A 89 4.47 7.67 7.50
C MET A 89 5.21 6.33 7.41
N ALA A 90 6.40 6.32 6.81
CA ALA A 90 7.21 5.12 6.69
C ALA A 90 7.68 4.59 8.06
N VAL A 91 8.19 5.46 8.94
CA VAL A 91 8.62 5.07 10.29
C VAL A 91 7.43 4.60 11.13
N ALA A 92 6.26 5.24 10.99
CA ALA A 92 5.03 4.82 11.66
C ALA A 92 4.57 3.42 11.22
N ASP A 93 4.61 3.12 9.91
CA ASP A 93 4.28 1.79 9.39
C ASP A 93 5.30 0.72 9.81
N GLN A 94 6.58 1.08 9.87
CA GLN A 94 7.66 0.17 10.24
C GLN A 94 7.69 -0.16 11.74
N GLU A 95 7.64 0.84 12.61
CA GLU A 95 7.77 0.66 14.06
C GLU A 95 6.44 0.29 14.72
N LEU A 96 5.33 0.92 14.29
CA LEU A 96 4.02 0.73 14.90
C LEU A 96 3.05 -0.12 14.08
N HIS A 97 3.37 -0.41 12.81
CA HIS A 97 2.40 -0.98 11.86
C HIS A 97 1.09 -0.18 11.81
N VAL A 98 1.20 1.14 11.89
CA VAL A 98 0.09 2.09 11.77
C VAL A 98 0.23 2.81 10.44
N GLU A 99 -0.78 2.62 9.58
CA GLU A 99 -0.90 3.37 8.34
C GLU A 99 -1.48 4.76 8.67
N VAL A 100 -0.68 5.80 8.48
CA VAL A 100 -1.13 7.19 8.61
C VAL A 100 -1.51 7.69 7.23
N SER A 101 -2.76 8.13 7.07
CA SER A 101 -3.22 8.71 5.82
C SER A 101 -2.78 10.17 5.69
N GLY A 102 -2.54 10.63 4.45
CA GLY A 102 -2.22 12.04 4.19
C GLY A 102 -3.28 13.02 4.69
N ALA A 103 -4.55 12.60 4.73
CA ALA A 103 -5.64 13.40 5.29
C ALA A 103 -5.50 13.62 6.80
N GLN A 104 -5.06 12.60 7.55
CA GLN A 104 -4.78 12.74 8.99
C GLN A 104 -3.58 13.66 9.20
N LEU A 105 -2.51 13.49 8.43
CA LEU A 105 -1.33 14.36 8.47
C LEU A 105 -1.65 15.84 8.23
N GLN A 106 -2.59 16.15 7.32
CA GLN A 106 -3.02 17.53 7.09
C GLN A 106 -3.87 18.14 8.20
N GLN A 107 -4.51 17.30 9.03
CA GLN A 107 -5.23 17.77 10.22
C GLN A 107 -4.26 18.09 11.36
N CYS A 108 -3.10 17.45 11.38
CA CYS A 108 -2.06 17.65 12.37
C CYS A 108 -1.35 19.00 12.17
N LYS A 109 -1.31 19.81 13.24
CA LYS A 109 -0.64 21.12 13.24
C LYS A 109 0.67 21.15 14.01
N THR A 110 0.85 20.22 14.95
CA THR A 110 2.02 20.13 15.82
C THR A 110 2.53 18.70 15.85
N VAL A 111 3.80 18.54 16.23
CA VAL A 111 4.38 17.20 16.42
C VAL A 111 3.65 16.42 17.53
N THR A 112 3.11 17.11 18.53
CA THR A 112 2.25 16.50 19.57
C THR A 112 0.98 15.90 18.97
N ASP A 113 0.40 16.53 17.95
CA ASP A 113 -0.79 16.01 17.25
C ASP A 113 -0.46 14.74 16.44
N LEU A 114 0.72 14.71 15.80
CA LEU A 114 1.23 13.50 15.14
C LEU A 114 1.39 12.33 16.13
N LEU A 115 1.95 12.60 17.32
CA LEU A 115 2.09 11.60 18.37
C LEU A 115 0.72 11.17 18.93
N ALA A 116 -0.26 12.07 18.97
CA ALA A 116 -1.61 11.76 19.41
C ALA A 116 -2.31 10.74 18.50
N LEU A 117 -1.96 10.68 17.21
CA LEU A 117 -2.45 9.62 16.30
C LEU A 117 -2.04 8.21 16.75
N PHE A 118 -0.93 8.10 17.49
CA PHE A 118 -0.42 6.82 17.96
C PHE A 118 -0.99 6.43 19.33
N GLY A 119 -1.47 7.38 20.15
CA GLY A 119 -2.27 7.16 21.36
C GLY A 119 -1.88 5.92 22.17
N ASP A 120 -2.69 4.87 22.10
CA ASP A 120 -2.53 3.58 22.79
C ASP A 120 -1.26 2.78 22.43
N ARG A 121 -0.55 3.14 21.36
CA ARG A 121 0.65 2.45 20.88
C ARG A 121 1.94 3.00 21.49
N ILE A 122 1.92 4.25 21.94
CA ILE A 122 3.09 4.92 22.51
C ILE A 122 2.88 5.22 24.00
N THR A 123 3.92 5.00 24.80
CA THR A 123 3.97 5.47 26.19
C THR A 123 4.45 6.93 26.22
N ARG A 124 3.69 7.80 26.90
CA ARG A 124 4.07 9.20 27.17
C ARG A 124 4.98 9.33 28.38
#